data_AF-A0A2V7M5R5-F1
#
_entry.id   AF-A0A2V7M5R5-F1
#
_cell.length_a   1.000
_cell.length_b   1.000
_cell.length_c   1.000
_cell.angle_alpha   90.00
_cell.angle_beta   90.00
_cell.angle_gamma   90.00
#
_symmetry.space_group_name_H-M   'P 1'
#
loop_
_entity.id
_entity.type
_entity.pdbx_description
1 polymer ?
#
loop_
_entity_poly.entity_id
_entity_poly.type
_entity_poly.pdbx_seq_one_letter_code
_entity_poly.pdbx_strand_id
1 'polypeptide(L)'
;WAFQMILENTRWDLPDADVERHMAVAFEYVMEMLGEQDAAARRLDPAGDQALKLAKRMRRQALHEGGREDPERMLETAEHHFGLPTPSLAFWKQSQAQRPWRDRERD
;
A
#
# COMPACT_ATOMS: atom_id res chain seq x y z
N TRP A 1 1.17 19.16 -1.52
CA TRP A 1 0.82 19.33 -0.09
C TRP A 1 0.39 18.01 0.56
N ALA A 2 -0.72 17.37 0.17
CA ALA A 2 -1.18 16.13 0.83
C ALA A 2 -0.14 14.99 0.82
N PHE A 3 0.51 14.73 -0.32
CA PHE A 3 1.51 13.67 -0.43
C PHE A 3 2.81 13.97 0.31
N GLN A 4 3.24 15.22 0.35
CA GLN A 4 4.40 15.65 1.13
C GLN A 4 4.20 15.37 2.62
N MET A 5 3.01 15.67 3.17
CA MET A 5 2.71 15.38 4.57
C MET A 5 2.77 13.88 4.89
N ILE A 6 2.35 13.00 3.97
CA ILE A 6 2.44 11.55 4.17
C ILE A 6 3.90 11.11 4.24
N LEU A 7 4.78 11.65 3.39
CA LEU A 7 6.21 11.35 3.41
C LEU A 7 6.91 11.89 4.66
N GLU A 8 6.55 13.07 5.14
CA GLU A 8 7.16 13.66 6.33
C GLU A 8 6.76 12.94 7.62
N ASN A 9 5.61 12.25 7.62
CA ASN A 9 5.08 11.58 8.81
C ASN A 9 5.21 10.05 8.78
N THR A 10 5.73 9.45 7.70
CA THR A 10 5.94 8.00 7.65
C THR A 10 7.04 7.60 8.62
N ARG A 11 6.77 6.58 9.43
CA ARG A 11 7.77 5.95 10.31
C ARG A 11 8.63 4.92 9.61
N TRP A 12 8.28 4.59 8.36
CA TRP A 12 8.89 3.53 7.59
C TRP A 12 9.69 4.12 6.43
N ASP A 13 10.96 3.73 6.35
CA ASP A 13 11.83 4.03 5.23
C ASP A 13 11.49 3.08 4.08
N LEU A 14 10.48 3.47 3.29
CA LEU A 14 9.98 2.69 2.17
C LEU A 14 10.66 3.13 0.87
N PRO A 15 11.04 2.18 -0.02
CA PRO A 15 11.51 2.50 -1.35
C PRO A 15 10.52 3.37 -2.12
N ASP A 16 11.03 4.30 -2.93
CA ASP A 16 10.19 5.23 -3.68
C ASP A 16 9.26 4.52 -4.67
N ALA A 17 9.65 3.35 -5.18
CA ALA A 17 8.80 2.51 -6.01
C ALA A 17 7.57 1.97 -5.25
N ASP A 18 7.73 1.60 -3.98
CA ASP A 18 6.63 1.11 -3.15
C ASP A 18 5.70 2.26 -2.76
N VAL A 19 6.28 3.43 -2.46
CA VAL A 19 5.50 4.66 -2.25
C VAL A 19 4.69 5.01 -3.50
N GLU A 20 5.32 5.05 -4.69
CA GLU A 20 4.63 5.31 -5.95
C GLU A 20 3.49 4.30 -6.18
N ARG A 21 3.75 2.99 -6.00
CA ARG A 21 2.73 1.94 -6.16
C ARG A 21 1.55 2.18 -5.23
N HIS A 22 1.82 2.45 -3.95
CA HIS A 22 0.78 2.69 -2.96
C HIS A 22 -0.07 3.93 -3.30
N MET A 23 0.58 5.04 -3.61
CA MET A 23 -0.10 6.30 -3.91
C MET A 23 -0.89 6.23 -5.21
N ALA A 24 -0.39 5.51 -6.21
CA ALA A 24 -1.10 5.28 -7.46
C ALA A 24 -2.40 4.50 -7.25
N VAL A 25 -2.35 3.40 -6.50
CA VAL A 25 -3.52 2.57 -6.19
C VAL A 25 -4.54 3.32 -5.35
N ALA A 26 -4.08 4.05 -4.32
CA ALA A 26 -4.96 4.85 -3.47
C ALA A 26 -5.66 5.97 -4.28
N PHE A 27 -4.91 6.68 -5.12
CA PHE A 27 -5.47 7.72 -6.00
C PHE A 27 -6.50 7.14 -6.95
N GLU A 28 -6.22 5.99 -7.58
CA GLU A 28 -7.14 5.34 -8.51
C GLU A 28 -8.48 5.05 -7.82
N TYR A 29 -8.45 4.45 -6.63
CA TYR A 29 -9.68 4.13 -5.89
C TYR A 29 -10.43 5.36 -5.39
N VAL A 30 -9.74 6.43 -5.00
CA VAL A 30 -10.42 7.69 -4.64
C VAL A 30 -11.14 8.29 -5.85
N MET A 31 -10.49 8.31 -7.01
CA MET A 31 -11.10 8.85 -8.22
C MET A 31 -12.26 7.99 -8.71
N GLU A 32 -12.12 6.67 -8.68
CA GLU A 32 -13.20 5.72 -8.98
C GLU A 32 -14.41 5.95 -8.05
N MET A 33 -14.17 6.12 -6.74
CA MET A 33 -15.23 6.39 -5.75
C MET A 33 -16.00 7.68 -6.00
N LEU A 34 -15.32 8.71 -6.50
CA LEU A 34 -15.93 10.01 -6.79
C LEU A 34 -16.71 10.00 -8.11
N GLY A 35 -16.27 9.21 -9.09
CA GLY A 35 -16.86 9.17 -10.43
C GLY A 35 -17.93 8.10 -10.63
N GLU A 36 -17.87 6.98 -9.88
CA GLU A 36 -18.69 5.79 -10.15
C GLU A 36 -19.61 5.42 -8.98
N GLN A 37 -20.86 5.08 -9.30
CA GLN A 37 -21.85 4.64 -8.31
C GLN A 37 -21.56 3.24 -7.75
N ASP A 38 -20.89 2.36 -8.50
CA ASP A 38 -20.53 0.99 -8.09
C ASP A 38 -19.00 0.73 -8.15
N ALA A 39 -18.23 1.74 -7.74
CA ALA A 39 -16.77 1.67 -7.62
C ALA A 39 -16.29 0.44 -6.84
N ALA A 40 -15.29 -0.25 -7.37
CA ALA A 40 -14.69 -1.43 -6.76
C ALA A 40 -14.13 -1.16 -5.36
N ALA A 41 -13.65 0.06 -5.11
CA ALA A 41 -13.16 0.48 -3.80
C ALA A 41 -14.18 0.29 -2.66
N ARG A 42 -15.51 0.32 -2.94
CA ARG A 42 -16.55 0.10 -1.92
C ARG A 42 -16.53 -1.31 -1.32
N ARG A 43 -15.98 -2.29 -2.05
CA ARG A 43 -15.86 -3.68 -1.62
C ARG A 43 -14.56 -3.97 -0.86
N LEU A 44 -13.68 -2.97 -0.75
CA LEU A 44 -12.43 -3.12 -0.03
C LEU A 44 -12.60 -2.91 1.48
N ASP A 45 -11.55 -3.25 2.22
CA ASP A 45 -11.40 -2.96 3.65
C ASP A 45 -10.45 -1.76 3.82
N PRO A 46 -10.93 -0.51 3.68
CA PRO A 46 -10.07 0.68 3.67
C PRO A 46 -9.37 0.94 5.01
N ALA A 47 -9.96 0.47 6.12
CA ALA A 47 -9.32 0.53 7.43
C ALA A 47 -8.33 -0.63 7.66
N GLY A 48 -8.37 -1.66 6.80
CA GLY A 48 -7.57 -2.86 6.93
C GLY A 48 -7.86 -3.66 8.19
N ASP A 49 -9.08 -3.64 8.72
CA ASP A 49 -9.44 -4.35 9.96
C ASP A 49 -9.19 -5.87 9.84
N GLN A 50 -9.61 -6.48 8.73
CA GLN A 50 -9.42 -7.90 8.46
C GLN A 50 -7.94 -8.23 8.21
N ALA A 51 -7.28 -7.40 7.40
CA ALA A 51 -5.85 -7.54 7.10
C ALA A 51 -5.02 -7.44 8.40
N LEU A 52 -5.31 -6.46 9.26
CA LEU A 52 -4.61 -6.26 10.53
C LEU A 52 -4.86 -7.42 11.51
N LYS A 53 -6.09 -7.93 11.59
CA LYS A 53 -6.42 -9.12 12.40
C LYS A 53 -5.66 -10.35 11.90
N LEU A 54 -5.56 -10.54 10.59
CA LEU A 54 -4.81 -11.64 9.99
C LEU A 54 -3.31 -11.49 10.27
N ALA A 55 -2.71 -10.32 10.01
CA ALA A 55 -1.31 -10.05 10.27
C ALA A 55 -0.92 -10.29 11.73
N LYS A 56 -1.77 -9.88 12.69
CA LYS A 56 -1.55 -10.15 14.12
C LYS A 56 -1.55 -11.65 14.44
N ARG A 57 -2.42 -12.44 13.80
CA ARG A 57 -2.43 -13.91 13.98
C ARG A 57 -1.17 -14.54 13.43
N MET A 58 -0.80 -14.19 12.19
CA MET A 58 0.39 -14.72 11.52
C MET A 58 1.67 -14.38 12.28
N ARG A 59 1.81 -13.14 12.75
CA ARG A 59 2.95 -12.74 13.59
C ARG A 59 3.07 -13.60 14.85
N ARG A 60 1.96 -13.86 15.54
CA ARG A 60 1.97 -14.74 16.73
C ARG A 60 2.40 -16.15 16.37
N GLN A 61 1.87 -16.70 15.28
CA GLN A 61 2.22 -18.03 14.82
C GLN A 61 3.71 -18.15 14.44
N ALA A 62 4.23 -17.21 13.64
CA ALA A 62 5.64 -17.18 13.27
C ALA A 62 6.58 -17.08 14.48
N LEU A 63 6.22 -16.31 15.51
CA LEU A 63 6.99 -16.23 16.76
C LEU A 63 6.98 -17.56 17.54
N HIS A 64 5.89 -18.32 17.48
CA HIS A 64 5.81 -19.64 18.10
C HIS A 64 6.59 -20.72 17.34
N GLU A 65 6.65 -20.61 16.02
CA GLU A 65 7.28 -21.59 15.13
C GLU A 65 8.77 -21.32 14.85
N GLY A 66 9.36 -20.29 15.47
CA GLY A 66 10.77 -19.94 15.25
C GLY A 66 11.04 -19.24 13.91
N GLY A 67 10.03 -18.60 13.31
CA GLY A 67 10.02 -18.03 11.95
C GLY A 67 10.99 -16.89 11.64
N ARG A 68 12.05 -16.70 12.44
CA ARG A 68 13.21 -15.86 12.07
C ARG A 68 14.09 -16.51 10.99
N GLU A 69 13.94 -17.81 10.74
CA GLU A 69 14.87 -18.59 9.92
C GLU A 69 14.65 -18.45 8.40
N ASP A 70 13.51 -17.91 7.95
CA ASP A 70 13.19 -17.79 6.51
C ASP A 70 12.51 -16.44 6.15
N PRO A 71 13.32 -15.38 5.92
CA PRO A 71 12.81 -14.05 5.57
C PRO A 71 12.11 -13.99 4.20
N GLU A 72 12.54 -14.79 3.21
CA GLU A 72 11.97 -14.77 1.86
C GLU A 72 10.55 -15.33 1.86
N ARG A 73 10.34 -16.46 2.55
CA ARG A 73 9.02 -17.04 2.71
C ARG A 73 8.08 -16.13 3.49
N MET A 74 8.60 -15.39 4.47
CA MET A 74 7.82 -14.37 5.18
C MET A 74 7.36 -13.26 4.24
N LEU A 75 8.24 -12.79 3.35
CA LEU A 75 7.92 -11.77 2.34
C LEU A 75 6.85 -12.27 1.35
N GLU A 76 7.03 -13.47 0.79
CA GLU A 76 6.07 -14.07 -0.14
C GLU A 76 4.68 -14.22 0.51
N THR A 77 4.66 -14.71 1.75
CA THR A 77 3.43 -14.85 2.53
C THR A 77 2.78 -13.48 2.79
N ALA A 78 3.60 -12.45 3.05
CA ALA A 78 3.10 -11.10 3.24
C ALA A 78 2.52 -10.51 1.94
N GLU A 79 3.18 -10.65 0.80
CA GLU A 79 2.65 -10.17 -0.49
C GLU A 79 1.37 -10.92 -0.87
N HIS A 80 1.30 -12.23 -0.59
CA HIS A 80 0.09 -13.02 -0.87
C HIS A 80 -1.14 -12.54 -0.06
N HIS A 81 -0.94 -12.16 1.20
CA HIS A 81 -2.05 -11.77 2.09
C HIS A 81 -2.32 -10.27 2.15
N PHE A 82 -1.30 -9.44 1.94
CA PHE A 82 -1.33 -8.00 2.18
C PHE A 82 -0.82 -7.18 1.00
N GLY A 83 -0.41 -7.84 -0.10
CA GLY A 83 -0.01 -7.17 -1.32
C GLY A 83 -1.10 -6.24 -1.83
N LEU A 84 -0.68 -5.09 -2.35
CA LEU A 84 -1.62 -4.13 -2.90
C LEU A 84 -2.28 -4.70 -4.17
N PRO A 85 -3.59 -4.48 -4.36
CA PRO A 85 -4.26 -4.86 -5.59
C PRO A 85 -3.61 -4.14 -6.79
N THR A 86 -3.74 -4.74 -7.97
CA THR A 86 -3.25 -4.20 -9.24
C THR A 86 -4.40 -3.76 -10.15
N PRO A 87 -5.12 -2.66 -9.82
CA PRO A 87 -6.15 -2.12 -10.69
C PRO A 87 -5.55 -1.52 -11.96
N SER A 88 -6.41 -1.27 -12.96
CA SER A 88 -6.04 -0.38 -14.06
C SER A 88 -5.81 1.02 -13.49
N LEU A 89 -4.61 1.56 -13.67
CA LEU A 89 -4.21 2.88 -13.16
C LEU A 89 -4.56 4.00 -14.17
N ALA A 90 -5.82 4.07 -14.60
CA ALA A 90 -6.24 4.96 -15.68
C ALA A 90 -6.26 6.43 -15.25
N PHE A 91 -6.75 6.72 -14.04
CA PHE A 91 -6.74 8.07 -13.48
C PHE A 91 -5.33 8.49 -13.08
N TRP A 92 -4.55 7.59 -12.48
CA TRP A 92 -3.16 7.89 -12.09
C TRP A 92 -2.29 8.30 -13.28
N LYS A 93 -2.42 7.61 -14.43
CA LYS A 93 -1.65 7.92 -15.65
C LYS A 93 -1.95 9.31 -16.23
N GLN A 94 -3.17 9.79 -16.05
CA GLN A 94 -3.59 11.12 -16.52
C GLN A 94 -3.33 12.22 -15.49
N SER A 95 -3.03 11.83 -14.26
CA SER A 95 -2.84 12.75 -13.15
C SER A 95 -1.56 13.57 -13.29
N GLN A 96 -1.71 14.89 -13.11
CA GLN A 96 -0.61 15.84 -12.95
C GLN A 96 -0.24 16.06 -11.46
N ALA A 97 -0.68 15.16 -10.58
CA ALA A 97 -0.34 15.26 -9.16
C ALA A 97 1.19 15.21 -8.96
N GLN A 98 1.67 16.04 -8.03
CA GLN A 98 3.08 16.06 -7.64
C GLN A 98 3.49 14.69 -7.08
N ARG A 99 4.74 14.28 -7.30
CA ARG A 99 5.29 13.00 -6.85
C ARG A 99 6.56 13.25 -6.04
N PRO A 100 6.45 13.85 -4.85
CA PRO A 100 7.60 14.38 -4.11
C PRO A 100 8.65 13.32 -3.73
N TRP A 101 8.26 12.05 -3.65
CA TRP A 101 9.22 10.96 -3.42
C TRP A 101 10.21 10.77 -4.56
N ARG A 102 9.90 11.19 -5.80
CA ARG A 102 10.83 11.10 -6.94
C ARG A 102 12.02 12.06 -6.84
N ASP A 103 11.89 13.10 -6.01
CA ASP A 103 12.91 14.13 -5.85
C ASP A 103 13.85 13.82 -4.67
N ARG A 104 13.63 12.71 -3.93
CA ARG A 104 14.46 12.29 -2.78
C ARG A 104 15.90 11.94 -3.16
N GLU A 105 16.15 11.50 -4.39
CA GLU A 105 17.50 11.16 -4.88
C GLU A 105 18.35 12.40 -5.26
N ARG A 106 17.79 13.62 -5.21
CA ARG A 106 18.43 14.86 -5.67
C ARG A 106 19.09 15.71 -4.58
N ASP A 107 19.04 15.28 -3.33
CA ASP A 107 19.66 15.96 -2.18
C ASP A 107 20.84 15.16 -1.58
#